data_AF-A0A699XJX6-F1
#
_entry.id   AF-A0A699XJX6-F1
#
_cell.length_a   1.000
_cell.length_b   1.000
_cell.length_c   1.000
_cell.angle_alpha   90.00
_cell.angle_beta   90.00
_cell.angle_gamma   90.00
#
_symmetry.space_group_name_H-M   'P 1'
#
loop_
_entity.id
_entity.type
_entity.pdbx_description
1 polymer ?
#
loop_
_entity_poly.entity_id
_entity_poly.type
_entity_poly.pdbx_seq_one_letter_code
_entity_poly.pdbx_strand_id
1 'polypeptide(L)'
;PHHPTGSEPDVLKRVGEVISSFPEGFTPHKNLARIISTRGKTVADGKNIDWSTAEALAIGTLCLEGTHVRISGQDVERGTF
;
A
#
# COMPACT_ATOMS: atom_id res chain seq x y z
N PRO A 1 5.00 -26.18 -7.04
CA PRO A 1 6.20 -25.29 -6.98
C PRO A 1 5.99 -24.20 -5.92
N HIS A 2 6.80 -24.17 -4.86
CA HIS A 2 6.73 -23.14 -3.83
C HIS A 2 7.61 -21.97 -4.25
N HIS A 3 7.01 -20.89 -4.76
CA HIS A 3 7.74 -19.66 -5.02
C HIS A 3 7.87 -18.88 -3.70
N PRO A 4 9.08 -18.42 -3.33
CA PRO A 4 9.25 -17.58 -2.15
C PRO A 4 8.66 -16.18 -2.43
N THR A 5 7.43 -15.95 -2.01
CA THR A 5 6.70 -14.67 -2.19
C THR A 5 6.77 -13.77 -0.96
N GLY A 6 7.49 -14.19 0.09
CA GLY A 6 7.69 -13.38 1.29
C GLY A 6 8.74 -12.30 1.04
N SER A 7 8.40 -11.06 1.36
CA SER A 7 9.34 -9.94 1.37
C SER A 7 9.87 -9.69 2.78
N GLU A 8 11.07 -9.10 2.88
CA GLU A 8 11.63 -8.71 4.17
C GLU A 8 10.73 -7.67 4.88
N PRO A 9 10.58 -7.77 6.22
CA PRO A 9 9.74 -6.84 6.97
C PRO A 9 10.11 -5.37 6.76
N ASP A 10 11.39 -5.07 6.57
CA ASP A 10 11.87 -3.69 6.37
C ASP A 10 11.48 -3.14 4.99
N VAL A 11 11.42 -3.99 3.96
CA VAL A 11 10.88 -3.62 2.64
C VAL A 11 9.40 -3.30 2.76
N LEU A 12 8.64 -4.13 3.49
CA LEU A 12 7.21 -3.89 3.71
C LEU A 12 6.95 -2.60 4.49
N LYS A 13 7.75 -2.29 5.51
CA LYS A 13 7.68 -1.02 6.24
C LYS A 13 7.95 0.17 5.34
N ARG A 14 9.00 0.11 4.51
CA ARG A 14 9.32 1.16 3.54
C ARG A 14 8.17 1.43 2.58
N VAL A 15 7.55 0.37 2.03
CA VAL A 15 6.37 0.52 1.16
C VAL A 15 5.20 1.11 1.95
N GLY A 16 4.98 0.64 3.18
CA GLY A 16 3.97 1.16 4.11
C GLY A 16 4.07 2.66 4.37
N GLU A 17 5.28 3.16 4.61
CA GLU A 17 5.55 4.59 4.80
C GLU A 17 5.15 5.39 3.55
N VAL A 18 5.58 4.93 2.37
CA VAL A 18 5.30 5.62 1.09
C VAL A 18 3.80 5.64 0.79
N ILE A 19 3.10 4.51 0.90
CA ILE A 19 1.64 4.43 0.62
C ILE A 19 0.79 5.22 1.63
N SER A 20 1.36 5.54 2.79
CA SER A 20 0.73 6.35 3.84
C SER A 20 1.12 7.82 3.80
N SER A 21 1.97 8.21 2.84
CA SER A 21 2.42 9.59 2.66
C SER A 21 1.68 10.27 1.51
N PHE A 22 1.66 11.60 1.53
CA PHE A 22 1.15 12.44 0.44
C PHE A 22 2.06 13.65 0.23
N PRO A 23 2.09 14.26 -0.96
CA PRO A 23 3.01 15.36 -1.28
C PRO A 23 2.80 16.59 -0.38
N GLU A 24 3.87 17.33 -0.13
CA GLU A 24 3.80 18.62 0.55
C GLU A 24 2.89 19.59 -0.23
N GLY A 25 1.98 20.26 0.46
CA GLY A 25 1.00 21.16 -0.15
C GLY A 25 -0.28 20.49 -0.66
N PHE A 26 -0.37 19.15 -0.65
CA PHE A 26 -1.62 18.46 -0.95
C PHE A 26 -2.53 18.38 0.27
N THR A 27 -3.79 18.81 0.13
CA THR A 27 -4.80 18.70 1.19
C THR A 27 -5.75 17.53 0.90
N PRO A 28 -5.53 16.35 1.49
CA PRO A 28 -6.44 15.21 1.31
C PRO A 28 -7.80 15.49 1.95
N HIS A 29 -8.84 14.89 1.39
CA HIS A 29 -10.17 14.89 2.03
C HIS A 29 -10.07 14.25 3.43
N LYS A 30 -10.73 14.82 4.43
CA LYS A 30 -10.58 14.42 5.86
C LYS A 30 -10.75 12.92 6.10
N ASN A 31 -11.74 12.31 5.45
CA ASN A 31 -11.97 10.87 5.56
C ASN A 31 -10.83 10.04 4.96
N LEU A 32 -10.26 10.51 3.85
CA LEU A 32 -9.15 9.84 3.17
C LEU A 32 -7.86 9.96 4.01
N ALA A 33 -7.59 11.15 4.57
CA ALA A 33 -6.45 11.37 5.45
C ALA A 33 -6.43 10.39 6.63
N ARG A 34 -7.61 10.12 7.22
CA ARG A 34 -7.77 9.14 8.30
C ARG A 34 -7.43 7.72 7.83
N ILE A 35 -7.90 7.31 6.65
CA ILE A 35 -7.61 5.99 6.07
C ILE A 35 -6.12 5.85 5.82
N ILE A 36 -5.50 6.81 5.13
CA ILE A 36 -4.08 6.83 4.80
C ILE A 36 -3.22 6.74 6.07
N SER A 37 -3.52 7.54 7.10
CA SER A 37 -2.81 7.48 8.38
C SER A 37 -2.98 6.14 9.09
N THR A 38 -4.16 5.51 8.96
CA THR A 38 -4.42 4.19 9.55
C THR A 38 -3.58 3.11 8.85
N ARG A 39 -3.45 3.17 7.51
CA ARG A 39 -2.59 2.23 6.75
C ARG A 39 -1.14 2.27 7.22
N GLY A 40 -0.58 3.46 7.40
CA GLY A 40 0.79 3.61 7.90
C GLY A 40 0.99 2.97 9.27
N LYS A 41 0.03 3.16 10.18
CA LYS A 41 0.07 2.57 11.54
C LYS A 41 -0.05 1.04 11.51
N THR A 42 -0.98 0.48 10.74
CA THR A 42 -1.18 -0.98 10.70
C THR A 42 0.02 -1.72 10.11
N VAL A 43 0.69 -1.12 9.12
CA VAL A 43 1.94 -1.67 8.57
C VAL A 43 3.09 -1.56 9.56
N ALA A 44 3.22 -0.43 10.28
CA ALA A 44 4.25 -0.24 11.29
C ALA A 44 4.10 -1.22 12.48
N ASP A 45 2.85 -1.40 12.95
CA ASP A 45 2.53 -2.30 14.07
C ASP A 45 2.51 -3.78 13.67
N GLY A 46 2.44 -4.08 12.36
CA GLY A 46 2.39 -5.44 11.81
C GLY A 46 1.12 -6.22 12.17
N LYS A 47 0.06 -5.53 12.58
CA LYS A 47 -1.21 -6.13 13.03
C LYS A 47 -2.39 -5.45 12.34
N ASN A 48 -3.47 -6.22 12.14
CA ASN A 48 -4.72 -5.75 11.53
C ASN A 48 -4.52 -5.11 10.15
N ILE A 49 -3.67 -5.70 9.32
CA ILE A 49 -3.49 -5.28 7.92
C ILE A 49 -4.77 -5.63 7.17
N ASP A 50 -5.46 -4.60 6.68
CA ASP A 50 -6.65 -4.74 5.85
C ASP A 50 -6.28 -5.11 4.41
N TRP A 51 -7.28 -5.58 3.65
CA TRP A 51 -7.09 -6.06 2.29
C TRP A 51 -6.44 -5.04 1.38
N SER A 52 -6.88 -3.77 1.45
CA SER A 52 -6.38 -2.71 0.58
C SER A 52 -4.91 -2.37 0.88
N THR A 53 -4.50 -2.49 2.14
CA THR A 53 -3.11 -2.29 2.54
C THR A 53 -2.24 -3.47 2.11
N ALA A 54 -2.72 -4.71 2.25
CA ALA A 54 -1.99 -5.89 1.79
C ALA A 54 -1.80 -5.88 0.26
N GLU A 55 -2.82 -5.48 -0.49
CA GLU A 55 -2.75 -5.30 -1.94
C GLU A 55 -1.70 -4.25 -2.33
N ALA A 56 -1.72 -3.08 -1.68
CA ALA A 56 -0.75 -2.03 -1.93
C ALA A 56 0.70 -2.47 -1.62
N LEU A 57 0.90 -3.26 -0.56
CA LEU A 57 2.21 -3.83 -0.21
C LEU A 57 2.70 -4.82 -1.28
N ALA A 58 1.82 -5.70 -1.77
CA ALA A 58 2.17 -6.65 -2.82
C ALA A 58 2.55 -5.95 -4.14
N ILE A 59 1.80 -4.92 -4.53
CA ILE A 59 2.10 -4.15 -5.74
C ILE A 59 3.39 -3.35 -5.56
N GLY A 60 3.57 -2.70 -4.39
CA GLY A 60 4.76 -1.90 -4.10
C GLY A 60 6.05 -2.72 -4.08
N THR A 61 6.00 -3.95 -3.53
CA THR A 61 7.15 -4.86 -3.52
C THR A 61 7.53 -5.33 -4.93
N LEU A 62 6.55 -5.70 -5.76
CA LEU A 62 6.80 -6.02 -7.18
C LEU A 62 7.43 -4.85 -7.94
N CYS A 63 6.94 -3.63 -7.71
CA CYS A 63 7.52 -2.42 -8.30
C CYS A 63 8.96 -2.16 -7.84
N LEU A 64 9.29 -2.43 -6.57
CA LEU A 64 10.66 -2.32 -6.07
C LEU A 64 11.60 -3.37 -6.68
N GLU A 65 11.08 -4.54 -7.02
CA GLU A 65 11.80 -5.59 -7.74
C GLU A 65 11.98 -5.29 -9.25
N GLY A 66 11.42 -4.18 -9.74
CA GLY A 66 11.46 -3.78 -11.15
C GLY A 66 10.40 -4.46 -12.02
N THR A 67 9.44 -5.14 -11.41
CA THR A 67 8.30 -5.74 -12.12
C THR A 67 7.19 -4.71 -12.29
N HIS A 68 6.85 -4.41 -13.56
CA HIS A 68 5.76 -3.49 -13.86
C HIS A 68 4.40 -4.12 -13.61
N VAL A 69 3.54 -3.42 -12.86
CA VAL A 69 2.16 -3.83 -12.59
C VAL A 69 1.20 -2.90 -13.33
N ARG A 70 0.22 -3.48 -14.04
CA ARG A 70 -0.87 -2.75 -14.70
C ARG A 70 -2.20 -3.15 -14.08
N ILE A 71 -2.94 -2.15 -13.59
CA ILE A 71 -4.31 -2.32 -13.10
C ILE A 71 -5.24 -1.69 -14.13
N SER A 72 -6.28 -2.41 -14.55
CA SER A 72 -7.20 -1.96 -15.59
C SER A 72 -8.62 -2.43 -15.27
N GLY A 73 -9.59 -1.52 -15.35
CA GLY A 73 -10.99 -1.78 -15.06
C GLY A 73 -11.75 -0.48 -14.85
N GLN A 74 -13.05 -0.59 -14.52
CA GLN A 74 -13.87 0.58 -14.17
C GLN A 74 -13.60 0.98 -12.72
N ASP A 75 -13.40 2.28 -12.47
CA ASP A 75 -13.20 2.88 -11.15
C ASP A 75 -12.08 2.27 -10.28
N VAL A 76 -11.11 1.59 -10.90
CA VAL A 76 -10.03 0.87 -10.20
C VAL A 76 -9.06 1.77 -9.46
N GLU A 77 -9.01 3.06 -9.80
CA GLU A 77 -8.12 4.03 -9.13
C GLU A 77 -8.60 4.39 -7.72
N ARG A 78 -9.91 4.54 -7.54
CA ARG A 78 -10.51 4.77 -6.22
C ARG A 78 -10.81 3.46 -5.50
N GLY A 79 -11.11 2.42 -6.27
CA GLY A 79 -11.85 1.27 -5.79
C GLY A 79 -13.35 1.55 -5.82
N THR A 80 -14.11 0.54 -6.24
CA THR A 80 -15.58 0.57 -6.13
C THR A 80 -16.01 0.65 -4.67
N PHE A 81 -15.23 0.04 -3.77
CA PHE A 81 -15.47 -0.08 -2.33
C PHE A 81 -14.44 0.68 -1.51
#